data_AF-A0A6N6P3T9-F1
#
_entry.id   AF-A0A6N6P3T9-F1
#
_cell.length_a   1.000
_cell.length_b   1.000
_cell.length_c   1.000
_cell.angle_alpha   90.00
_cell.angle_beta   90.00
_cell.angle_gamma   90.00
#
_symmetry.space_group_name_H-M   'P 1'
#
loop_
_entity.id
_entity.type
_entity.pdbx_description
1 polymer ?
#
loop_
_entity_poly.entity_id
_entity_poly.type
_entity_poly.pdbx_seq_one_letter_code
_entity_poly.pdbx_strand_id
1 'polypeptide(L)'
;MLKKFQMNMISDSKALLPKSALFLVAVFLFIFLTQNVNARTDYSGWDFSNLSLTNANFYADNLSGANLRGTILTGANLFQANLKAAIYDANTVWPTGFYYQTSGAYGPNAILTNVNLSGVNLTGIDFTGANLAGANLKGAIYSTNTIWPAGFSYQTSGAYGPYANFSNTKLTGASFSGINFTGANFKGANLSGANLAGAILKGAIYSTNTIWPAGFSYQTSGAFGPNANLSGVNLTRANLSGINFTGAILNGANLTAATLTGANLTRATYSANTIWPTGFSYQTSGAYGPNANFSNTNLSGVNLSGYNFAGANFSGANLVGANLANDILTNANLTGAIYDTNTIWPTNFPYTFSGAYGPDAVFTNANLANANFSGVDLSGANFTGATLSGANFSGANLMGVNFTNAILGVLYVNRANFTGAIYDGSTTWPINFPYQTVGAYGPGSILTNATLTNADLYGIDLSGADLRGANLLGANLSNTILTGAIYA
;
A
#
# COMPACT_ATOMS: atom_id res chain seq x y z
N MET A 1 -13.18 40.95 -36.85
CA MET A 1 -13.28 42.20 -36.05
C MET A 1 -14.07 42.03 -34.75
N LEU A 2 -15.08 41.15 -34.64
CA LEU A 2 -15.78 40.90 -33.36
C LEU A 2 -14.99 40.10 -32.29
N LYS A 3 -14.03 39.24 -32.68
CA LYS A 3 -13.04 38.66 -31.72
C LYS A 3 -12.21 39.75 -31.00
N LYS A 4 -12.05 40.93 -31.62
CA LYS A 4 -11.39 42.10 -31.05
C LYS A 4 -12.37 42.97 -30.23
N PHE A 5 -13.66 42.93 -30.56
CA PHE A 5 -14.74 43.57 -29.78
C PHE A 5 -14.99 42.85 -28.43
N GLN A 6 -14.76 41.52 -28.39
CA GLN A 6 -14.70 40.74 -27.14
C GLN A 6 -13.62 41.24 -26.17
N MET A 7 -12.44 41.69 -26.65
CA MET A 7 -11.38 42.19 -25.76
C MET A 7 -11.58 43.65 -25.31
N ASN A 8 -12.16 44.51 -26.14
CA ASN A 8 -12.30 45.94 -25.81
C ASN A 8 -13.53 46.27 -24.94
N MET A 9 -14.54 45.41 -24.83
CA MET A 9 -15.63 45.60 -23.84
C MET A 9 -15.25 45.11 -22.43
N ILE A 10 -14.05 44.53 -22.26
CA ILE A 10 -13.55 44.06 -20.96
C ILE A 10 -12.90 45.19 -20.15
N SER A 11 -12.40 46.26 -20.77
CA SER A 11 -11.60 47.28 -20.08
C SER A 11 -12.34 48.53 -19.61
N ASP A 12 -13.46 48.94 -20.23
CA ASP A 12 -14.10 50.21 -19.88
C ASP A 12 -15.63 50.14 -19.95
N SER A 13 -16.31 50.07 -18.80
CA SER A 13 -17.48 50.92 -18.54
C SER A 13 -17.96 50.80 -17.10
N LYS A 14 -17.96 51.95 -16.43
CA LYS A 14 -18.76 52.21 -15.23
C LYS A 14 -20.14 52.66 -15.71
N ALA A 15 -21.18 51.90 -15.33
CA ALA A 15 -22.62 52.21 -15.34
C ALA A 15 -23.51 51.53 -16.41
N LEU A 16 -24.52 50.81 -15.87
CA LEU A 16 -25.86 50.52 -16.39
C LEU A 16 -26.02 49.51 -17.55
N LEU A 17 -25.75 48.23 -17.26
CA LEU A 17 -26.56 47.02 -17.60
C LEU A 17 -25.76 45.76 -17.16
N PRO A 18 -26.39 44.66 -16.70
CA PRO A 18 -25.67 43.41 -16.42
C PRO A 18 -24.93 42.92 -17.67
N LYS A 19 -23.67 42.44 -17.53
CA LYS A 19 -22.85 41.95 -18.67
C LYS A 19 -23.56 40.89 -19.53
N SER A 20 -24.42 40.08 -18.91
CA SER A 20 -25.29 39.10 -19.59
C SER A 20 -26.38 39.76 -20.44
N ALA A 21 -26.93 40.90 -20.02
CA ALA A 21 -27.94 41.65 -20.76
C ALA A 21 -27.34 42.37 -21.99
N LEU A 22 -26.11 42.89 -21.89
CA LEU A 22 -25.42 43.50 -23.04
C LEU A 22 -25.08 42.45 -24.12
N PHE A 23 -24.68 41.25 -23.70
CA PHE A 23 -24.48 40.10 -24.58
C PHE A 23 -25.79 39.66 -25.23
N LEU A 24 -26.87 39.56 -24.44
CA LEU A 24 -28.21 39.25 -24.93
C LEU A 24 -28.64 40.21 -26.04
N VAL A 25 -28.55 41.52 -25.79
CA VAL A 25 -28.98 42.56 -26.72
C VAL A 25 -28.12 42.55 -27.98
N ALA A 26 -26.80 42.36 -27.86
CA ALA A 26 -25.90 42.32 -29.01
C ALA A 26 -26.13 41.09 -29.89
N VAL A 27 -26.34 39.90 -29.31
CA VAL A 27 -26.65 38.67 -30.04
C VAL A 27 -28.03 38.80 -30.71
N PHE A 28 -29.03 39.31 -29.99
CA PHE A 28 -30.37 39.55 -30.53
C PHE A 28 -30.36 40.54 -31.70
N LEU A 29 -29.71 41.70 -31.53
CA LEU A 29 -29.60 42.71 -32.59
C LEU A 29 -28.85 42.15 -33.79
N PHE A 30 -27.76 41.41 -33.56
CA PHE A 30 -26.94 40.88 -34.65
C PHE A 30 -27.73 39.89 -35.50
N ILE A 31 -28.39 38.91 -34.87
CA ILE A 31 -29.22 37.92 -35.58
C ILE A 31 -30.35 38.62 -36.36
N PHE A 32 -31.03 39.59 -35.77
CA PHE A 32 -32.11 40.32 -36.44
C PHE A 32 -31.62 41.25 -37.57
N LEU A 33 -30.44 41.86 -37.41
CA LEU A 33 -29.85 42.73 -38.45
C LEU A 33 -29.27 41.94 -39.61
N THR A 34 -28.86 40.68 -39.41
CA THR A 34 -28.33 39.80 -40.46
C THR A 34 -29.43 39.04 -41.24
N GLN A 35 -30.68 39.05 -40.77
CA GLN A 35 -31.81 38.30 -41.36
C GLN A 35 -32.16 38.66 -42.82
N ASN A 36 -31.66 39.79 -43.34
CA ASN A 36 -31.93 40.26 -44.71
C ASN A 36 -30.80 40.00 -45.71
N VAL A 37 -29.75 39.27 -45.33
CA VAL A 37 -28.64 38.95 -46.24
C VAL A 37 -28.51 37.43 -46.31
N ASN A 38 -28.44 36.86 -47.52
CA ASN A 38 -28.13 35.44 -47.77
C ASN A 38 -26.70 35.04 -47.32
N ALA A 39 -26.18 35.66 -46.27
CA ALA A 39 -24.85 35.47 -45.74
C ALA A 39 -24.87 34.32 -44.72
N ARG A 40 -24.23 33.21 -45.10
CA ARG A 40 -23.93 32.10 -44.19
C ARG A 40 -23.05 32.62 -43.06
N THR A 41 -23.63 32.75 -41.88
CA THR A 41 -22.99 33.31 -40.70
C THR A 41 -22.36 32.21 -39.86
N ASP A 42 -21.17 32.47 -39.33
CA ASP A 42 -20.44 31.52 -38.50
C ASP A 42 -20.70 31.78 -37.01
N TYR A 43 -21.60 30.97 -36.45
CA TYR A 43 -21.94 30.91 -35.02
C TYR A 43 -21.24 29.74 -34.31
N SER A 44 -20.15 29.20 -34.86
CA SER A 44 -19.49 28.05 -34.24
C SER A 44 -18.97 28.38 -32.84
N GLY A 45 -19.30 27.51 -31.87
CA GLY A 45 -18.93 27.68 -30.46
C GLY A 45 -19.67 28.80 -29.72
N TRP A 46 -20.68 29.44 -30.32
CA TRP A 46 -21.44 30.49 -29.64
C TRP A 46 -22.28 29.93 -28.50
N ASP A 47 -22.46 30.75 -27.46
CA ASP A 47 -23.34 30.42 -26.34
C ASP A 47 -24.73 31.04 -26.55
N PHE A 48 -25.70 30.20 -26.87
CA PHE A 48 -27.12 30.57 -26.99
C PHE A 48 -27.94 30.08 -25.81
N SER A 49 -27.31 29.59 -24.74
CA SER A 49 -28.03 28.92 -23.68
C SER A 49 -29.09 29.81 -23.03
N ASN A 50 -30.28 29.23 -22.82
CA ASN A 50 -31.46 29.88 -22.26
C ASN A 50 -31.97 31.11 -23.03
N LEU A 51 -31.54 31.30 -24.29
CA LEU A 51 -32.06 32.37 -25.13
C LEU A 51 -33.38 31.97 -25.79
N SER A 52 -34.26 32.95 -26.01
CA SER A 52 -35.37 32.80 -26.94
C SER A 52 -34.95 33.29 -28.32
N LEU A 53 -34.85 32.37 -29.27
CA LEU A 53 -34.50 32.60 -30.67
C LEU A 53 -35.70 32.24 -31.56
N THR A 54 -36.90 32.59 -31.08
CA THR A 54 -38.15 32.31 -31.78
C THR A 54 -38.16 33.01 -33.14
N ASN A 55 -38.49 32.28 -34.20
CA ASN A 55 -38.47 32.75 -35.60
C ASN A 55 -37.11 33.25 -36.12
N ALA A 56 -36.00 32.96 -35.43
CA ALA A 56 -34.67 33.31 -35.93
C ALA A 56 -34.36 32.55 -37.24
N ASN A 57 -33.73 33.23 -38.20
CA ASN A 57 -33.29 32.59 -39.43
C ASN A 57 -31.83 32.13 -39.32
N PHE A 58 -31.62 30.82 -39.32
CA PHE A 58 -30.30 30.15 -39.31
C PHE A 58 -30.05 29.35 -40.59
N TYR A 59 -30.71 29.72 -41.69
CA TYR A 59 -30.60 29.02 -42.96
C TYR A 59 -29.14 28.89 -43.42
N ALA A 60 -28.65 27.65 -43.56
CA ALA A 60 -27.28 27.34 -43.97
C ALA A 60 -26.16 27.94 -43.08
N ASP A 61 -26.49 28.38 -41.87
CA ASP A 61 -25.53 28.92 -40.91
C ASP A 61 -24.72 27.83 -40.22
N ASN A 62 -23.54 28.20 -39.70
CA ASN A 62 -22.69 27.27 -38.97
C ASN A 62 -22.90 27.42 -37.45
N LEU A 63 -23.63 26.50 -36.83
CA LEU A 63 -23.81 26.41 -35.37
C LEU A 63 -22.95 25.32 -34.73
N SER A 64 -21.90 24.84 -35.41
CA SER A 64 -21.12 23.73 -34.89
C SER A 64 -20.46 24.06 -33.55
N GLY A 65 -20.58 23.16 -32.57
CA GLY A 65 -20.06 23.39 -31.22
C GLY A 65 -20.84 24.43 -30.39
N ALA A 66 -21.93 25.01 -30.90
CA ALA A 66 -22.70 26.01 -30.15
C ALA A 66 -23.40 25.41 -28.92
N ASN A 67 -23.51 26.19 -27.85
CA ASN A 67 -24.28 25.82 -26.65
C ASN A 67 -25.74 26.23 -26.82
N LEU A 68 -26.60 25.26 -27.10
CA LEU A 68 -28.04 25.42 -27.32
C LEU A 68 -28.89 25.01 -26.11
N ARG A 69 -28.28 24.68 -24.97
CA ARG A 69 -29.01 24.24 -23.76
C ARG A 69 -30.09 25.24 -23.33
N GLY A 70 -31.31 24.76 -23.11
CA GLY A 70 -32.46 25.61 -22.74
C GLY A 70 -32.89 26.64 -23.79
N THR A 71 -32.36 26.59 -25.02
CA THR A 71 -32.71 27.56 -26.06
C THR A 71 -34.12 27.30 -26.60
N ILE A 72 -34.90 28.35 -26.80
CA ILE A 72 -36.22 28.28 -27.44
C ILE A 72 -36.07 28.62 -28.92
N LEU A 73 -36.11 27.62 -29.79
CA LEU A 73 -35.98 27.74 -31.25
C LEU A 73 -37.34 27.60 -31.97
N THR A 74 -38.46 27.85 -31.29
CA THR A 74 -39.80 27.77 -31.88
C THR A 74 -39.88 28.60 -33.18
N GLY A 75 -40.24 27.97 -34.30
CA GLY A 75 -40.33 28.64 -35.60
C GLY A 75 -39.00 29.07 -36.24
N ALA A 76 -37.85 28.78 -35.62
CA ALA A 76 -36.55 29.11 -36.20
C ALA A 76 -36.27 28.29 -37.47
N ASN A 77 -35.69 28.91 -38.49
CA ASN A 77 -35.31 28.24 -39.73
C ASN A 77 -33.91 27.65 -39.61
N LEU A 78 -33.82 26.34 -39.32
CA LEU A 78 -32.56 25.59 -39.24
C LEU A 78 -32.25 24.80 -40.52
N PHE A 79 -32.92 25.09 -41.64
CA PHE A 79 -32.69 24.34 -42.87
C PHE A 79 -31.23 24.52 -43.34
N GLN A 80 -30.55 23.40 -43.62
CA GLN A 80 -29.12 23.35 -43.97
C GLN A 80 -28.14 23.89 -42.90
N ALA A 81 -28.60 24.22 -41.69
CA ALA A 81 -27.73 24.64 -40.61
C ALA A 81 -26.78 23.51 -40.18
N ASN A 82 -25.51 23.84 -39.94
CA ASN A 82 -24.54 22.88 -39.42
C ASN A 82 -24.58 22.86 -37.88
N LEU A 83 -25.17 21.82 -37.31
CA LEU A 83 -25.29 21.63 -35.86
C LEU A 83 -24.28 20.62 -35.29
N LYS A 84 -23.28 20.20 -36.08
CA LYS A 84 -22.29 19.21 -35.66
C LYS A 84 -21.62 19.65 -34.36
N ALA A 85 -21.65 18.78 -33.35
CA ALA A 85 -21.08 19.04 -32.02
C ALA A 85 -21.73 20.18 -31.22
N ALA A 86 -22.81 20.80 -31.71
CA ALA A 86 -23.62 21.68 -30.87
C ALA A 86 -24.17 20.88 -29.69
N ILE A 87 -24.29 21.50 -28.52
CA ILE A 87 -24.74 20.83 -27.29
C ILE A 87 -26.13 21.33 -26.90
N TYR A 88 -27.05 20.41 -26.66
CA TYR A 88 -28.42 20.72 -26.24
C TYR A 88 -28.83 19.83 -25.07
N ASP A 89 -29.97 20.16 -24.46
CA ASP A 89 -30.53 19.43 -23.32
C ASP A 89 -32.04 19.23 -23.48
N ALA A 90 -32.67 18.60 -22.47
CA ALA A 90 -34.11 18.36 -22.46
C ALA A 90 -34.97 19.63 -22.44
N ASN A 91 -34.39 20.79 -22.09
CA ASN A 91 -35.08 22.09 -22.07
C ASN A 91 -34.98 22.82 -23.41
N THR A 92 -34.20 22.30 -24.36
CA THR A 92 -34.05 22.90 -25.68
C THR A 92 -35.32 22.64 -26.49
N VAL A 93 -36.01 23.71 -26.89
CA VAL A 93 -37.25 23.62 -27.67
C VAL A 93 -36.92 23.77 -29.14
N TRP A 94 -36.99 22.68 -29.89
CA TRP A 94 -36.71 22.67 -31.33
C TRP A 94 -37.90 23.17 -32.18
N PRO A 95 -37.67 23.67 -33.41
CA PRO A 95 -38.75 23.97 -34.33
C PRO A 95 -39.58 22.72 -34.66
N THR A 96 -40.89 22.88 -34.82
CA THR A 96 -41.78 21.79 -35.26
C THR A 96 -41.30 21.20 -36.58
N GLY A 97 -41.19 19.87 -36.65
CA GLY A 97 -40.75 19.14 -37.85
C GLY A 97 -39.22 19.11 -38.04
N PHE A 98 -38.44 19.71 -37.15
CA PHE A 98 -36.98 19.61 -37.19
C PHE A 98 -36.49 18.32 -36.51
N TYR A 99 -35.78 17.48 -37.26
CA TYR A 99 -35.19 16.22 -36.79
C TYR A 99 -33.84 16.46 -36.11
N TYR A 100 -33.85 17.01 -34.90
CA TYR A 100 -32.63 17.31 -34.15
C TYR A 100 -31.78 16.07 -33.84
N GLN A 101 -32.40 14.88 -33.75
CA GLN A 101 -31.72 13.63 -33.41
C GLN A 101 -30.64 13.26 -34.42
N THR A 102 -30.81 13.62 -35.69
CA THR A 102 -29.85 13.31 -36.78
C THR A 102 -28.99 14.52 -37.17
N SER A 103 -29.10 15.64 -36.45
CA SER A 103 -28.43 16.90 -36.77
C SER A 103 -26.91 16.90 -36.53
N GLY A 104 -26.39 15.89 -35.82
CA GLY A 104 -25.00 15.83 -35.37
C GLY A 104 -24.72 16.61 -34.08
N ALA A 105 -25.75 17.22 -33.48
CA ALA A 105 -25.68 17.81 -32.15
C ALA A 105 -25.64 16.71 -31.05
N TYR A 106 -25.07 17.05 -29.91
CA TYR A 106 -24.91 16.18 -28.75
C TYR A 106 -25.93 16.55 -27.67
N GLY A 107 -26.75 15.59 -27.27
CA GLY A 107 -27.78 15.77 -26.26
C GLY A 107 -28.72 14.57 -26.19
N PRO A 108 -29.85 14.71 -25.47
CA PRO A 108 -30.80 13.63 -25.30
C PRO A 108 -31.37 13.13 -26.63
N ASN A 109 -31.53 11.82 -26.77
CA ASN A 109 -32.06 11.14 -27.97
C ASN A 109 -31.27 11.36 -29.27
N ALA A 110 -30.05 11.91 -29.21
CA ALA A 110 -29.20 12.07 -30.39
C ALA A 110 -28.84 10.70 -31.01
N ILE A 111 -28.87 10.60 -32.34
CA ILE A 111 -28.41 9.44 -33.09
C ILE A 111 -26.97 9.71 -33.52
N LEU A 112 -26.03 9.15 -32.76
CA LEU A 112 -24.57 9.34 -32.90
C LEU A 112 -23.86 8.05 -33.30
N THR A 113 -24.55 7.21 -34.07
CA THR A 113 -24.02 5.93 -34.56
C THR A 113 -22.78 6.15 -35.43
N ASN A 114 -21.69 5.45 -35.15
CA ASN A 114 -20.40 5.54 -35.87
C ASN A 114 -19.77 6.95 -35.92
N VAL A 115 -20.19 7.87 -35.05
CA VAL A 115 -19.62 9.23 -35.00
C VAL A 115 -18.22 9.19 -34.37
N ASN A 116 -17.30 9.95 -34.93
CA ASN A 116 -15.99 10.17 -34.31
C ASN A 116 -16.09 11.25 -33.22
N LEU A 117 -16.00 10.84 -31.96
CA LEU A 117 -15.97 11.69 -30.77
C LEU A 117 -14.56 11.75 -30.14
N SER A 118 -13.52 11.26 -30.83
CA SER A 118 -12.17 11.22 -30.27
C SER A 118 -11.66 12.62 -29.92
N GLY A 119 -11.10 12.77 -28.71
CA GLY A 119 -10.61 14.05 -28.20
C GLY A 119 -11.68 15.10 -27.89
N VAL A 120 -12.97 14.81 -28.07
CA VAL A 120 -14.05 15.78 -27.84
C VAL A 120 -14.27 15.97 -26.34
N ASN A 121 -14.54 17.21 -25.93
CA ASN A 121 -14.97 17.50 -24.56
C ASN A 121 -16.48 17.21 -24.41
N LEU A 122 -16.80 16.12 -23.71
CA LEU A 122 -18.15 15.63 -23.41
C LEU A 122 -18.61 15.99 -21.98
N THR A 123 -17.86 16.87 -21.30
CA THR A 123 -18.12 17.25 -19.91
C THR A 123 -19.53 17.84 -19.76
N GLY A 124 -20.36 17.20 -18.94
CA GLY A 124 -21.69 17.72 -18.59
C GLY A 124 -22.72 17.62 -19.73
N ILE A 125 -22.47 16.79 -20.75
CA ILE A 125 -23.49 16.50 -21.77
C ILE A 125 -24.42 15.42 -21.24
N ASP A 126 -25.73 15.61 -21.45
CA ASP A 126 -26.76 14.61 -21.18
C ASP A 126 -27.02 13.80 -22.45
N PHE A 127 -26.61 12.53 -22.45
CA PHE A 127 -26.85 11.57 -23.54
C PHE A 127 -28.04 10.64 -23.24
N THR A 128 -28.97 11.00 -22.35
CA THR A 128 -30.15 10.17 -22.06
C THR A 128 -30.88 9.80 -23.37
N GLY A 129 -31.03 8.50 -23.63
CA GLY A 129 -31.66 7.97 -24.84
C GLY A 129 -30.85 8.11 -26.14
N ALA A 130 -29.65 8.70 -26.12
CA ALA A 130 -28.82 8.81 -27.31
C ALA A 130 -28.27 7.43 -27.76
N ASN A 131 -28.16 7.24 -29.07
CA ASN A 131 -27.55 6.05 -29.66
C ASN A 131 -26.08 6.31 -29.98
N LEU A 132 -25.17 5.76 -29.17
CA LEU A 132 -23.71 5.86 -29.33
C LEU A 132 -23.08 4.60 -29.96
N ALA A 133 -23.88 3.73 -30.59
CA ALA A 133 -23.37 2.49 -31.16
C ALA A 133 -22.26 2.75 -32.20
N GLY A 134 -21.08 2.15 -32.00
CA GLY A 134 -19.92 2.32 -32.88
C GLY A 134 -19.23 3.69 -32.81
N ALA A 135 -19.65 4.59 -31.91
CA ALA A 135 -18.99 5.88 -31.74
C ALA A 135 -17.55 5.70 -31.21
N ASN A 136 -16.59 6.43 -31.78
CA ASN A 136 -15.20 6.41 -31.32
C ASN A 136 -15.01 7.46 -30.22
N LEU A 137 -14.87 7.03 -28.96
CA LEU A 137 -14.68 7.92 -27.81
C LEU A 137 -13.23 8.04 -27.35
N LYS A 138 -12.25 7.52 -28.11
CA LYS A 138 -10.85 7.51 -27.69
C LYS A 138 -10.35 8.92 -27.36
N GLY A 139 -9.98 9.14 -26.10
CA GLY A 139 -9.50 10.42 -25.60
C GLY A 139 -10.55 11.53 -25.46
N ALA A 140 -11.83 11.22 -25.67
CA ALA A 140 -12.92 12.13 -25.31
C ALA A 140 -12.91 12.38 -23.80
N ILE A 141 -13.13 13.61 -23.36
CA ILE A 141 -13.06 13.97 -21.93
C ILE A 141 -14.48 14.02 -21.37
N TYR A 142 -14.73 13.37 -20.23
CA TYR A 142 -16.01 13.44 -19.54
C TYR A 142 -15.85 13.68 -18.04
N SER A 143 -16.97 13.95 -17.38
CA SER A 143 -17.00 14.19 -15.93
C SER A 143 -18.12 13.39 -15.26
N THR A 144 -18.21 13.45 -13.94
CA THR A 144 -19.34 12.90 -13.18
C THR A 144 -20.69 13.54 -13.54
N ASN A 145 -20.70 14.71 -14.19
CA ASN A 145 -21.92 15.37 -14.66
C ASN A 145 -22.33 14.93 -16.07
N THR A 146 -21.50 14.14 -16.75
CA THR A 146 -21.86 13.57 -18.05
C THR A 146 -22.81 12.39 -17.80
N ILE A 147 -24.01 12.46 -18.39
CA ILE A 147 -25.02 11.41 -18.25
C ILE A 147 -24.92 10.52 -19.48
N TRP A 148 -24.64 9.24 -19.29
CA TRP A 148 -24.53 8.27 -20.38
C TRP A 148 -25.86 7.56 -20.63
N PRO A 149 -26.13 7.08 -21.86
CA PRO A 149 -27.31 6.24 -22.12
C PRO A 149 -27.29 4.99 -21.22
N ALA A 150 -28.47 4.54 -20.79
CA ALA A 150 -28.59 3.32 -20.00
C ALA A 150 -27.93 2.13 -20.72
N GLY A 151 -27.09 1.38 -20.01
CA GLY A 151 -26.35 0.24 -20.56
C GLY A 151 -25.08 0.58 -21.36
N PHE A 152 -24.79 1.87 -21.61
CA PHE A 152 -23.56 2.26 -22.30
C PHE A 152 -22.32 2.10 -21.40
N SER A 153 -21.37 1.28 -21.83
CA SER A 153 -20.13 0.99 -21.08
C SER A 153 -19.06 2.07 -21.31
N TYR A 154 -19.30 3.28 -20.82
CA TYR A 154 -18.38 4.40 -20.99
C TYR A 154 -16.99 4.15 -20.39
N GLN A 155 -16.90 3.33 -19.34
CA GLN A 155 -15.65 3.03 -18.65
C GLN A 155 -14.63 2.34 -19.56
N THR A 156 -15.07 1.55 -20.54
CA THR A 156 -14.20 0.83 -21.49
C THR A 156 -14.13 1.48 -22.87
N SER A 157 -14.77 2.64 -23.05
CA SER A 157 -14.90 3.32 -24.35
C SER A 157 -13.60 3.98 -24.86
N GLY A 158 -12.56 4.07 -24.02
CA GLY A 158 -11.34 4.82 -24.29
C GLY A 158 -11.44 6.31 -23.99
N ALA A 159 -12.58 6.79 -23.50
CA ALA A 159 -12.74 8.15 -22.98
C ALA A 159 -11.98 8.36 -21.67
N TYR A 160 -11.55 9.60 -21.43
CA TYR A 160 -10.80 10.05 -20.26
C TYR A 160 -11.73 10.70 -19.24
N GLY A 161 -11.77 10.15 -18.03
CA GLY A 161 -12.62 10.66 -16.95
C GLY A 161 -12.69 9.73 -15.74
N PRO A 162 -13.58 10.04 -14.79
CA PRO A 162 -13.76 9.25 -13.56
C PRO A 162 -14.20 7.82 -13.88
N TYR A 163 -13.64 6.84 -13.16
CA TYR A 163 -13.96 5.41 -13.31
C TYR A 163 -13.62 4.79 -14.68
N ALA A 164 -12.89 5.51 -15.54
CA ALA A 164 -12.39 4.95 -16.78
C ALA A 164 -11.47 3.75 -16.52
N ASN A 165 -11.56 2.73 -17.38
CA ASN A 165 -10.76 1.52 -17.30
C ASN A 165 -9.65 1.54 -18.36
N PHE A 166 -8.43 1.78 -17.90
CA PHE A 166 -7.22 1.79 -18.71
C PHE A 166 -6.30 0.60 -18.43
N SER A 167 -6.83 -0.48 -17.84
CA SER A 167 -5.99 -1.63 -17.49
C SER A 167 -5.27 -2.19 -18.71
N ASN A 168 -3.96 -2.41 -18.57
CA ASN A 168 -3.07 -2.92 -19.62
C ASN A 168 -3.09 -2.11 -20.95
N THR A 169 -3.49 -0.83 -20.91
CA THR A 169 -3.53 0.02 -22.11
C THR A 169 -2.19 0.74 -22.36
N LYS A 170 -1.89 1.04 -23.63
CA LYS A 170 -0.78 1.91 -24.03
C LYS A 170 -1.27 3.35 -24.12
N LEU A 171 -0.84 4.19 -23.18
CA LEU A 171 -1.17 5.62 -23.06
C LEU A 171 0.08 6.50 -23.24
N THR A 172 1.10 5.98 -23.92
CA THR A 172 2.37 6.68 -24.16
C THR A 172 2.12 8.02 -24.84
N GLY A 173 2.63 9.11 -24.25
CA GLY A 173 2.50 10.47 -24.78
C GLY A 173 1.08 11.07 -24.71
N ALA A 174 0.12 10.41 -24.04
CA ALA A 174 -1.24 10.93 -23.94
C ALA A 174 -1.29 12.26 -23.15
N SER A 175 -2.15 13.18 -23.58
CA SER A 175 -2.40 14.42 -22.85
C SER A 175 -3.51 14.20 -21.83
N PHE A 176 -3.14 14.22 -20.56
CA PHE A 176 -4.03 14.01 -19.40
C PHE A 176 -4.15 15.25 -18.51
N SER A 177 -3.69 16.41 -19.01
CA SER A 177 -3.60 17.61 -18.20
C SER A 177 -4.99 18.07 -17.73
N GLY A 178 -5.13 18.30 -16.42
CA GLY A 178 -6.38 18.76 -15.80
C GLY A 178 -7.52 17.74 -15.75
N ILE A 179 -7.31 16.51 -16.22
CA ILE A 179 -8.39 15.51 -16.28
C ILE A 179 -8.62 14.90 -14.90
N ASN A 180 -9.90 14.72 -14.55
CA ASN A 180 -10.30 14.02 -13.35
C ASN A 180 -10.39 12.50 -13.60
N PHE A 181 -9.45 11.74 -13.04
CA PHE A 181 -9.39 10.28 -13.06
C PHE A 181 -9.80 9.64 -11.73
N THR A 182 -10.66 10.30 -10.95
CA THR A 182 -11.15 9.73 -9.70
C THR A 182 -11.70 8.32 -9.92
N GLY A 183 -11.17 7.33 -9.20
CA GLY A 183 -11.59 5.94 -9.32
C GLY A 183 -11.19 5.22 -10.61
N ALA A 184 -10.39 5.83 -11.50
CA ALA A 184 -9.96 5.21 -12.75
C ALA A 184 -9.01 4.02 -12.51
N ASN A 185 -9.01 3.05 -13.41
CA ASN A 185 -8.17 1.86 -13.32
C ASN A 185 -6.96 1.94 -14.26
N PHE A 186 -5.76 2.12 -13.69
CA PHE A 186 -4.48 2.16 -14.41
C PHE A 186 -3.64 0.89 -14.20
N LYS A 187 -4.19 -0.21 -13.67
CA LYS A 187 -3.43 -1.45 -13.45
C LYS A 187 -2.75 -1.93 -14.74
N GLY A 188 -1.42 -1.98 -14.76
CA GLY A 188 -0.64 -2.40 -15.93
C GLY A 188 -0.63 -1.40 -17.11
N ALA A 189 -1.19 -0.20 -16.96
CA ALA A 189 -1.18 0.81 -17.99
C ALA A 189 0.24 1.36 -18.22
N ASN A 190 0.58 1.68 -19.46
CA ASN A 190 1.82 2.36 -19.80
C ASN A 190 1.56 3.85 -20.08
N LEU A 191 1.90 4.72 -19.13
CA LEU A 191 1.77 6.18 -19.22
C LEU A 191 3.10 6.87 -19.54
N SER A 192 4.10 6.16 -20.07
CA SER A 192 5.39 6.76 -20.44
C SER A 192 5.23 8.04 -21.28
N GLY A 193 5.81 9.15 -20.83
CA GLY A 193 5.71 10.44 -21.50
C GLY A 193 4.32 11.10 -21.52
N ALA A 194 3.32 10.56 -20.82
CA ALA A 194 2.01 11.19 -20.72
C ALA A 194 2.08 12.48 -19.87
N ASN A 195 1.30 13.49 -20.25
CA ASN A 195 1.23 14.75 -19.51
C ASN A 195 0.13 14.68 -18.43
N LEU A 196 0.50 14.42 -17.17
CA LEU A 196 -0.40 14.37 -16.01
C LEU A 196 -0.51 15.71 -15.24
N ALA A 197 -0.06 16.83 -15.82
CA ALA A 197 -0.08 18.12 -15.12
C ALA A 197 -1.51 18.52 -14.69
N GLY A 198 -1.74 18.62 -13.39
CA GLY A 198 -3.05 18.95 -12.82
C GLY A 198 -4.10 17.84 -12.88
N ALA A 199 -3.72 16.62 -13.29
CA ALA A 199 -4.64 15.48 -13.27
C ALA A 199 -5.02 15.09 -11.83
N ILE A 200 -6.29 14.73 -11.60
CA ILE A 200 -6.80 14.31 -10.29
C ILE A 200 -6.87 12.79 -10.27
N LEU A 201 -6.06 12.13 -9.44
CA LEU A 201 -5.95 10.66 -9.38
C LEU A 201 -6.54 10.07 -8.10
N LYS A 202 -7.36 10.82 -7.37
CA LYS A 202 -7.93 10.40 -6.09
C LYS A 202 -8.68 9.07 -6.23
N GLY A 203 -8.20 8.04 -5.55
CA GLY A 203 -8.77 6.70 -5.60
C GLY A 203 -8.63 5.97 -6.93
N ALA A 204 -7.87 6.50 -7.89
CA ALA A 204 -7.46 5.75 -9.06
C ALA A 204 -6.61 4.55 -8.61
N ILE A 205 -6.74 3.39 -9.26
CA ILE A 205 -6.02 2.17 -8.86
C ILE A 205 -4.87 1.87 -9.81
N TYR A 206 -3.70 1.51 -9.28
CA TYR A 206 -2.53 1.12 -10.07
C TYR A 206 -1.87 -0.16 -9.52
N SER A 207 -0.90 -0.70 -10.25
CA SER A 207 -0.13 -1.87 -9.84
C SER A 207 1.37 -1.66 -10.05
N THR A 208 2.18 -2.63 -9.63
CA THR A 208 3.64 -2.66 -9.91
C THR A 208 3.97 -2.63 -11.40
N ASN A 209 3.03 -3.03 -12.26
CA ASN A 209 3.20 -3.03 -13.72
C ASN A 209 2.75 -1.72 -14.37
N THR A 210 2.21 -0.77 -13.59
CA THR A 210 1.85 0.56 -14.10
C THR A 210 3.12 1.37 -14.32
N ILE A 211 3.35 1.82 -15.55
CA ILE A 211 4.51 2.65 -15.91
C ILE A 211 4.05 4.10 -15.88
N TRP A 212 4.57 4.89 -14.93
CA TRP A 212 4.26 6.32 -14.82
C TRP A 212 5.20 7.18 -15.68
N PRO A 213 4.81 8.43 -16.04
CA PRO A 213 5.75 9.37 -16.65
C PRO A 213 6.95 9.62 -15.74
N ALA A 214 8.13 9.82 -16.33
CA ALA A 214 9.33 10.16 -15.57
C ALA A 214 9.11 11.41 -14.72
N GLY A 215 9.52 11.36 -13.43
CA GLY A 215 9.35 12.46 -12.47
C GLY A 215 7.93 12.60 -11.89
N PHE A 216 6.94 11.81 -12.33
CA PHE A 216 5.61 11.86 -11.75
C PHE A 216 5.55 11.19 -10.38
N SER A 217 5.21 11.95 -9.34
CA SER A 217 5.11 11.47 -7.95
C SER A 217 3.76 10.78 -7.69
N TYR A 218 3.59 9.58 -8.26
CA TYR A 218 2.33 8.83 -8.14
C TYR A 218 2.00 8.45 -6.69
N GLN A 219 3.01 8.26 -5.85
CA GLN A 219 2.85 7.88 -4.44
C GLN A 219 2.04 8.91 -3.65
N THR A 220 2.12 10.19 -4.00
CA THR A 220 1.40 11.29 -3.33
C THR A 220 0.20 11.79 -4.14
N SER A 221 -0.16 11.13 -5.23
CA SER A 221 -1.23 11.57 -6.15
C SER A 221 -2.65 11.31 -5.62
N GLY A 222 -2.78 10.59 -4.50
CA GLY A 222 -4.06 10.10 -3.98
C GLY A 222 -4.56 8.81 -4.65
N ALA A 223 -3.78 8.24 -5.58
CA ALA A 223 -4.05 6.93 -6.17
C ALA A 223 -3.75 5.79 -5.18
N PHE A 224 -4.43 4.67 -5.35
CA PHE A 224 -4.32 3.47 -4.52
C PHE A 224 -3.49 2.40 -5.22
N GLY A 225 -2.44 1.94 -4.55
CA GLY A 225 -1.56 0.90 -5.05
C GLY A 225 -0.31 0.71 -4.17
N PRO A 226 0.68 -0.05 -4.67
CA PRO A 226 1.91 -0.29 -3.94
C PRO A 226 2.67 1.01 -3.65
N ASN A 227 3.20 1.14 -2.44
CA ASN A 227 3.94 2.32 -1.96
C ASN A 227 3.15 3.65 -2.00
N ALA A 228 1.82 3.61 -2.08
CA ALA A 228 1.00 4.82 -2.01
C ALA A 228 1.13 5.48 -0.62
N ASN A 229 1.28 6.80 -0.58
CA ASN A 229 1.16 7.58 0.64
C ASN A 229 -0.29 8.00 0.84
N LEU A 230 -0.97 7.34 1.78
CA LEU A 230 -2.36 7.57 2.14
C LEU A 230 -2.49 8.08 3.58
N SER A 231 -1.42 8.71 4.10
CA SER A 231 -1.41 9.25 5.45
C SER A 231 -2.52 10.28 5.65
N GLY A 232 -3.34 10.11 6.69
CA GLY A 232 -4.46 11.01 7.01
C GLY A 232 -5.62 11.00 6.01
N VAL A 233 -5.59 10.15 4.98
CA VAL A 233 -6.64 10.15 3.95
C VAL A 233 -7.94 9.59 4.50
N ASN A 234 -9.06 10.25 4.20
CA ASN A 234 -10.39 9.74 4.47
C ASN A 234 -10.80 8.74 3.38
N LEU A 235 -10.78 7.44 3.73
CA LEU A 235 -11.17 6.29 2.93
C LEU A 235 -12.52 5.70 3.41
N THR A 236 -13.33 6.49 4.12
CA THR A 236 -14.63 6.05 4.64
C THR A 236 -15.49 5.47 3.50
N ARG A 237 -15.97 4.24 3.68
CA ARG A 237 -16.79 3.50 2.70
C ARG A 237 -16.13 3.24 1.34
N ALA A 238 -14.80 3.39 1.23
CA ALA A 238 -14.10 3.07 0.00
C ALA A 238 -14.16 1.55 -0.28
N ASN A 239 -14.39 1.18 -1.55
CA ASN A 239 -14.21 -0.20 -1.98
C ASN A 239 -12.73 -0.42 -2.30
N LEU A 240 -12.02 -1.10 -1.40
CA LEU A 240 -10.59 -1.39 -1.52
C LEU A 240 -10.33 -2.90 -1.73
N SER A 241 -11.37 -3.64 -2.14
CA SER A 241 -11.31 -5.09 -2.32
C SER A 241 -10.26 -5.46 -3.37
N GLY A 242 -9.37 -6.40 -3.04
CA GLY A 242 -8.32 -6.88 -3.94
C GLY A 242 -7.26 -5.85 -4.33
N ILE A 243 -7.17 -4.70 -3.64
CA ILE A 243 -6.11 -3.72 -3.88
C ILE A 243 -4.79 -4.23 -3.32
N ASN A 244 -3.70 -4.00 -4.06
CA ASN A 244 -2.35 -4.24 -3.59
C ASN A 244 -1.82 -2.97 -2.91
N PHE A 245 -1.78 -2.97 -1.57
CA PHE A 245 -1.19 -1.92 -0.72
C PHE A 245 0.19 -2.30 -0.19
N THR A 246 0.92 -3.19 -0.87
CA THR A 246 2.27 -3.57 -0.44
C THR A 246 3.14 -2.31 -0.26
N GLY A 247 3.68 -2.11 0.94
CA GLY A 247 4.50 -0.94 1.28
C GLY A 247 3.76 0.41 1.35
N ALA A 248 2.43 0.44 1.28
CA ALA A 248 1.67 1.69 1.38
C ALA A 248 1.72 2.29 2.80
N ILE A 249 1.61 3.61 2.90
CA ILE A 249 1.64 4.35 4.16
C ILE A 249 0.21 4.75 4.54
N LEU A 250 -0.35 4.14 5.59
CA LEU A 250 -1.73 4.33 6.07
C LEU A 250 -1.79 5.08 7.42
N ASN A 251 -0.72 5.78 7.79
CA ASN A 251 -0.62 6.46 9.08
C ASN A 251 -1.74 7.49 9.25
N GLY A 252 -2.64 7.29 10.21
CA GLY A 252 -3.78 8.18 10.48
C GLY A 252 -4.90 8.13 9.43
N ALA A 253 -4.86 7.19 8.49
CA ALA A 253 -5.94 7.02 7.51
C ALA A 253 -7.25 6.59 8.19
N ASN A 254 -8.38 7.09 7.69
CA ASN A 254 -9.70 6.69 8.18
C ASN A 254 -10.35 5.70 7.21
N LEU A 255 -10.36 4.42 7.55
CA LEU A 255 -10.95 3.33 6.76
C LEU A 255 -12.33 2.90 7.30
N THR A 256 -13.04 3.76 8.04
CA THR A 256 -14.38 3.44 8.57
C THR A 256 -15.30 2.89 7.47
N ALA A 257 -15.85 1.69 7.68
CA ALA A 257 -16.73 1.00 6.73
C ALA A 257 -16.14 0.76 5.32
N ALA A 258 -14.83 0.82 5.14
CA ALA A 258 -14.18 0.43 3.87
C ALA A 258 -14.17 -1.09 3.71
N THR A 259 -14.26 -1.58 2.46
CA THR A 259 -14.16 -3.01 2.16
C THR A 259 -12.72 -3.37 1.82
N LEU A 260 -12.07 -4.22 2.63
CA LEU A 260 -10.67 -4.67 2.45
C LEU A 260 -10.55 -6.15 2.05
N THR A 261 -11.64 -6.78 1.63
CA THR A 261 -11.65 -8.20 1.26
C THR A 261 -10.60 -8.49 0.19
N GLY A 262 -9.63 -9.37 0.50
CA GLY A 262 -8.54 -9.74 -0.40
C GLY A 262 -7.51 -8.63 -0.66
N ALA A 263 -7.52 -7.52 0.08
CA ALA A 263 -6.48 -6.50 -0.03
C ALA A 263 -5.15 -7.05 0.51
N ASN A 264 -4.04 -6.75 -0.18
CA ASN A 264 -2.70 -7.11 0.27
C ASN A 264 -2.06 -5.93 1.01
N LEU A 265 -1.90 -6.05 2.32
CA LEU A 265 -1.30 -5.03 3.20
C LEU A 265 0.13 -5.38 3.64
N THR A 266 0.76 -6.35 2.99
CA THR A 266 2.13 -6.78 3.32
C THR A 266 3.07 -5.58 3.36
N ARG A 267 3.74 -5.36 4.49
CA ARG A 267 4.67 -4.24 4.72
C ARG A 267 4.04 -2.85 4.61
N ALA A 268 2.72 -2.73 4.55
CA ALA A 268 2.06 -1.43 4.66
C ALA A 268 2.26 -0.91 6.09
N THR A 269 2.47 0.40 6.27
CA THR A 269 2.67 0.98 7.61
C THR A 269 1.38 1.59 8.13
N TYR A 270 1.11 1.47 9.43
CA TYR A 270 0.02 2.16 10.09
C TYR A 270 0.42 2.68 11.47
N SER A 271 -0.40 3.56 12.03
CA SER A 271 -0.18 4.19 13.33
C SER A 271 -1.35 3.91 14.28
N ALA A 272 -1.21 4.24 15.55
CA ALA A 272 -2.31 4.18 16.52
C ALA A 272 -3.53 5.03 16.12
N ASN A 273 -3.34 6.06 15.27
CA ASN A 273 -4.40 6.93 14.77
C ASN A 273 -5.11 6.36 13.51
N THR A 274 -4.64 5.24 12.96
CA THR A 274 -5.25 4.61 11.79
C THR A 274 -6.56 3.93 12.22
N ILE A 275 -7.67 4.32 11.61
CA ILE A 275 -9.00 3.79 11.93
C ILE A 275 -9.32 2.67 10.95
N TRP A 276 -9.37 1.43 11.43
CA TRP A 276 -9.69 0.25 10.63
C TRP A 276 -11.21 0.00 10.54
N PRO A 277 -11.71 -0.69 9.50
CA PRO A 277 -13.10 -1.12 9.47
C PRO A 277 -13.42 -2.07 10.64
N THR A 278 -14.63 -1.97 11.20
CA THR A 278 -15.09 -2.88 12.24
C THR A 278 -14.99 -4.34 11.79
N GLY A 279 -14.37 -5.20 12.61
CA GLY A 279 -14.19 -6.62 12.31
C GLY A 279 -13.01 -6.95 11.40
N PHE A 280 -12.23 -5.95 10.94
CA PHE A 280 -11.02 -6.20 10.16
C PHE A 280 -9.82 -6.52 11.06
N SER A 281 -9.26 -7.72 10.93
CA SER A 281 -8.08 -8.18 11.69
C SER A 281 -6.78 -7.60 11.12
N TYR A 282 -6.54 -6.31 11.32
CA TYR A 282 -5.34 -5.63 10.83
C TYR A 282 -4.04 -6.21 11.41
N GLN A 283 -4.09 -6.76 12.62
CA GLN A 283 -2.93 -7.33 13.32
C GLN A 283 -2.31 -8.49 12.53
N THR A 284 -3.13 -9.27 11.82
CA THR A 284 -2.67 -10.43 11.02
C THR A 284 -2.58 -10.12 9.53
N SER A 285 -2.68 -8.84 9.12
CA SER A 285 -2.73 -8.45 7.72
C SER A 285 -1.37 -8.41 7.01
N GLY A 286 -0.27 -8.61 7.75
CA GLY A 286 1.10 -8.43 7.27
C GLY A 286 1.58 -6.97 7.26
N ALA A 287 0.74 -6.03 7.72
CA ALA A 287 1.08 -4.62 7.90
C ALA A 287 1.97 -4.40 9.14
N TYR A 288 2.81 -3.38 9.08
CA TYR A 288 3.75 -2.99 10.14
C TYR A 288 3.18 -1.82 10.95
N GLY A 289 3.07 -2.01 12.26
CA GLY A 289 2.52 -0.99 13.16
C GLY A 289 2.24 -1.53 14.56
N PRO A 290 1.63 -0.71 15.43
CA PRO A 290 1.32 -1.10 16.81
C PRO A 290 0.37 -2.31 16.86
N ASN A 291 0.64 -3.24 17.78
CA ASN A 291 -0.11 -4.49 17.95
C ASN A 291 -0.10 -5.44 16.73
N ALA A 292 0.81 -5.26 15.77
CA ALA A 292 1.00 -6.20 14.68
C ALA A 292 1.37 -7.61 15.21
N ASN A 293 0.90 -8.65 14.54
CA ASN A 293 1.18 -10.03 14.90
C ASN A 293 2.19 -10.66 13.94
N PHE A 294 3.40 -10.88 14.45
CA PHE A 294 4.53 -11.56 13.81
C PHE A 294 4.86 -12.90 14.48
N SER A 295 3.95 -13.47 15.28
CA SER A 295 4.22 -14.71 16.01
C SER A 295 4.60 -15.85 15.06
N ASN A 296 5.68 -16.58 15.38
CA ASN A 296 6.19 -17.70 14.60
C ASN A 296 6.53 -17.37 13.14
N THR A 297 6.76 -16.10 12.82
CA THR A 297 7.15 -15.67 11.46
C THR A 297 8.67 -15.77 11.26
N ASN A 298 9.09 -16.03 10.03
CA ASN A 298 10.50 -15.93 9.66
C ASN A 298 10.82 -14.50 9.23
N LEU A 299 11.55 -13.77 10.08
CA LEU A 299 12.02 -12.41 9.87
C LEU A 299 13.55 -12.34 9.76
N SER A 300 14.21 -13.48 9.52
CA SER A 300 15.67 -13.53 9.44
C SER A 300 16.20 -12.61 8.34
N GLY A 301 17.18 -11.78 8.68
CA GLY A 301 17.80 -10.79 7.78
C GLY A 301 16.87 -9.65 7.33
N VAL A 302 15.63 -9.57 7.80
CA VAL A 302 14.68 -8.53 7.37
C VAL A 302 15.08 -7.19 7.97
N ASN A 303 15.05 -6.14 7.14
CA ASN A 303 15.17 -4.77 7.62
C ASN A 303 13.82 -4.26 8.13
N LEU A 304 13.71 -4.17 9.46
CA LEU A 304 12.56 -3.66 10.21
C LEU A 304 12.82 -2.27 10.80
N SER A 305 13.93 -1.60 10.48
CA SER A 305 14.35 -0.39 11.20
C SER A 305 13.38 0.79 11.03
N GLY A 306 13.05 1.46 12.14
CA GLY A 306 12.35 2.73 12.20
C GLY A 306 10.83 2.63 12.28
N TYR A 307 10.28 1.47 12.65
CA TYR A 307 8.83 1.29 12.79
C TYR A 307 8.35 1.39 14.25
N ASN A 308 7.07 1.74 14.40
CA ASN A 308 6.41 1.66 15.68
C ASN A 308 5.77 0.28 15.83
N PHE A 309 6.38 -0.59 16.63
CA PHE A 309 5.92 -1.92 16.98
C PHE A 309 5.46 -2.03 18.44
N ALA A 310 4.98 -0.92 19.03
CA ALA A 310 4.47 -0.95 20.40
C ALA A 310 3.34 -2.00 20.53
N GLY A 311 3.46 -2.89 21.51
CA GLY A 311 2.52 -4.00 21.73
C GLY A 311 2.53 -5.10 20.66
N ALA A 312 3.44 -5.06 19.68
CA ALA A 312 3.51 -6.08 18.64
C ALA A 312 3.90 -7.45 19.21
N ASN A 313 3.38 -8.51 18.60
CA ASN A 313 3.66 -9.89 19.01
C ASN A 313 4.72 -10.52 18.11
N PHE A 314 5.94 -10.69 18.61
CA PHE A 314 7.04 -11.40 17.98
C PHE A 314 7.27 -12.79 18.58
N SER A 315 6.33 -13.33 19.36
CA SER A 315 6.54 -14.60 20.06
C SER A 315 6.90 -15.74 19.10
N GLY A 316 8.02 -16.42 19.33
CA GLY A 316 8.49 -17.51 18.46
C GLY A 316 9.01 -17.06 17.08
N ALA A 317 9.12 -15.76 16.81
CA ALA A 317 9.61 -15.27 15.52
C ALA A 317 11.13 -15.53 15.36
N ASN A 318 11.57 -15.81 14.13
CA ASN A 318 13.00 -15.87 13.83
C ASN A 318 13.50 -14.47 13.44
N LEU A 319 14.27 -13.82 14.33
CA LEU A 319 14.87 -12.49 14.18
C LEU A 319 16.39 -12.54 13.91
N VAL A 320 16.95 -13.71 13.58
CA VAL A 320 18.39 -13.88 13.29
C VAL A 320 18.82 -12.90 12.19
N GLY A 321 19.79 -12.02 12.50
CA GLY A 321 20.27 -10.98 11.59
C GLY A 321 19.25 -9.90 11.19
N ALA A 322 18.08 -9.85 11.82
CA ALA A 322 17.09 -8.80 11.55
C ALA A 322 17.58 -7.44 12.05
N ASN A 323 17.21 -6.37 11.35
CA ASN A 323 17.53 -5.01 11.77
C ASN A 323 16.30 -4.32 12.37
N LEU A 324 16.25 -4.19 13.70
CA LEU A 324 15.23 -3.48 14.47
C LEU A 324 15.72 -2.10 14.96
N ALA A 325 16.77 -1.54 14.35
CA ALA A 325 17.31 -0.24 14.77
C ALA A 325 16.23 0.85 14.75
N ASN A 326 16.19 1.68 15.79
CA ASN A 326 15.23 2.78 15.96
C ASN A 326 13.75 2.36 16.08
N ASP A 327 13.46 1.08 16.28
CA ASP A 327 12.08 0.63 16.50
C ASP A 327 11.56 1.01 17.88
N ILE A 328 10.26 1.28 17.95
CA ILE A 328 9.54 1.40 19.22
C ILE A 328 9.00 0.02 19.58
N LEU A 329 9.65 -0.67 20.52
CA LEU A 329 9.29 -2.02 20.99
C LEU A 329 8.60 -2.01 22.37
N THR A 330 8.05 -0.88 22.81
CA THR A 330 7.37 -0.77 24.12
C THR A 330 6.26 -1.82 24.23
N ASN A 331 6.32 -2.67 25.25
CA ASN A 331 5.37 -3.77 25.49
C ASN A 331 5.29 -4.83 24.36
N ALA A 332 6.28 -4.90 23.47
CA ALA A 332 6.33 -5.96 22.47
C ALA A 332 6.56 -7.32 23.14
N ASN A 333 5.87 -8.37 22.68
CA ASN A 333 6.07 -9.73 23.16
C ASN A 333 7.14 -10.43 22.33
N LEU A 334 8.32 -10.66 22.92
CA LEU A 334 9.45 -11.33 22.28
C LEU A 334 9.68 -12.77 22.80
N THR A 335 8.72 -13.31 23.56
CA THR A 335 8.85 -14.62 24.21
C THR A 335 9.15 -15.71 23.16
N GLY A 336 10.30 -16.35 23.30
CA GLY A 336 10.76 -17.42 22.41
C GLY A 336 11.13 -16.97 20.98
N ALA A 337 11.18 -15.66 20.71
CA ALA A 337 11.78 -15.17 19.48
C ALA A 337 13.27 -15.53 19.44
N ILE A 338 13.83 -15.87 18.28
CA ILE A 338 15.24 -16.29 18.16
C ILE A 338 16.06 -15.14 17.58
N TYR A 339 17.19 -14.80 18.18
CA TYR A 339 18.13 -13.77 17.67
C TYR A 339 19.58 -14.27 17.71
N ASP A 340 20.47 -13.56 17.02
CA ASP A 340 21.91 -13.81 17.02
C ASP A 340 22.70 -12.52 17.26
N THR A 341 24.03 -12.61 17.20
CA THR A 341 24.93 -11.46 17.34
C THR A 341 24.80 -10.44 16.20
N ASN A 342 24.19 -10.80 15.07
CA ASN A 342 23.94 -9.90 13.94
C ASN A 342 22.57 -9.20 14.03
N THR A 343 21.68 -9.62 14.94
CA THR A 343 20.42 -8.94 15.18
C THR A 343 20.68 -7.55 15.75
N ILE A 344 20.21 -6.51 15.05
CA ILE A 344 20.38 -5.12 15.47
C ILE A 344 19.16 -4.71 16.27
N TRP A 345 19.35 -4.38 17.55
CA TRP A 345 18.28 -3.91 18.43
C TRP A 345 18.20 -2.38 18.49
N PRO A 346 17.06 -1.79 18.91
CA PRO A 346 17.01 -0.38 19.25
C PRO A 346 18.03 -0.04 20.35
N THR A 347 18.60 1.17 20.31
CA THR A 347 19.53 1.64 21.33
C THR A 347 18.91 1.55 22.73
N ASN A 348 19.65 1.00 23.69
CA ASN A 348 19.23 0.77 25.07
C ASN A 348 18.03 -0.19 25.25
N PHE A 349 17.69 -0.99 24.23
CA PHE A 349 16.65 -2.02 24.38
C PHE A 349 17.21 -3.24 25.15
N PRO A 350 16.61 -3.65 26.27
CA PRO A 350 17.12 -4.76 27.10
C PRO A 350 16.72 -6.13 26.51
N TYR A 351 17.19 -6.44 25.30
CA TYR A 351 16.81 -7.68 24.58
C TYR A 351 17.17 -8.96 25.35
N THR A 352 18.24 -8.94 26.16
CA THR A 352 18.64 -10.10 26.97
C THR A 352 17.61 -10.47 28.03
N PHE A 353 16.75 -9.55 28.45
CA PHE A 353 15.66 -9.78 29.42
C PHE A 353 14.28 -9.87 28.75
N SER A 354 14.20 -9.88 27.42
CA SER A 354 12.93 -9.80 26.70
C SER A 354 12.18 -11.15 26.58
N GLY A 355 12.76 -12.23 27.09
CA GLY A 355 12.27 -13.60 26.89
C GLY A 355 12.60 -14.19 25.52
N ALA A 356 13.39 -13.50 24.69
CA ALA A 356 13.90 -14.01 23.42
C ALA A 356 15.10 -14.95 23.67
N TYR A 357 15.31 -15.91 22.77
CA TYR A 357 16.36 -16.91 22.80
C TYR A 357 17.52 -16.45 21.90
N GLY A 358 18.71 -16.29 22.49
CA GLY A 358 19.89 -15.84 21.78
C GLY A 358 21.11 -15.75 22.71
N PRO A 359 22.25 -15.26 22.21
CA PRO A 359 23.44 -15.05 23.01
C PRO A 359 23.19 -14.12 24.20
N ASP A 360 23.78 -14.43 25.36
CA ASP A 360 23.66 -13.66 26.61
C ASP A 360 22.23 -13.51 27.17
N ALA A 361 21.26 -14.27 26.66
CA ALA A 361 19.88 -14.24 27.14
C ALA A 361 19.78 -14.65 28.63
N VAL A 362 18.91 -13.95 29.38
CA VAL A 362 18.76 -14.13 30.83
C VAL A 362 17.44 -14.83 31.16
N PHE A 363 17.55 -16.02 31.72
CA PHE A 363 16.44 -16.90 32.12
C PHE A 363 16.51 -17.29 33.61
N THR A 364 17.03 -16.41 34.45
CA THR A 364 17.20 -16.69 35.89
C THR A 364 15.87 -17.07 36.55
N ASN A 365 15.84 -18.22 37.23
CA ASN A 365 14.65 -18.83 37.87
C ASN A 365 13.46 -19.07 36.92
N ALA A 366 13.68 -19.08 35.60
CA ALA A 366 12.60 -19.28 34.64
C ALA A 366 12.13 -20.74 34.63
N ASN A 367 10.82 -20.94 34.44
CA ASN A 367 10.28 -22.25 34.11
C ASN A 367 10.30 -22.43 32.58
N LEU A 368 11.25 -23.22 32.11
CA LEU A 368 11.51 -23.51 30.69
C LEU A 368 11.36 -25.02 30.42
N ALA A 369 10.55 -25.71 31.22
CA ALA A 369 10.25 -27.12 31.00
C ALA A 369 9.66 -27.32 29.59
N ASN A 370 10.21 -28.27 28.84
CA ASN A 370 9.86 -28.56 27.44
C ASN A 370 10.08 -27.41 26.44
N ALA A 371 10.84 -26.37 26.79
CA ALA A 371 11.19 -25.31 25.85
C ALA A 371 12.01 -25.86 24.66
N ASN A 372 11.79 -25.31 23.47
CA ASN A 372 12.53 -25.68 22.28
C ASN A 372 13.62 -24.64 21.98
N PHE A 373 14.87 -25.04 22.19
CA PHE A 373 16.08 -24.29 21.88
C PHE A 373 16.88 -24.91 20.73
N SER A 374 16.29 -25.84 19.97
CA SER A 374 17.04 -26.56 18.94
C SER A 374 17.64 -25.62 17.89
N GLY A 375 18.94 -25.78 17.62
CA GLY A 375 19.70 -24.97 16.67
C GLY A 375 19.93 -23.51 17.07
N VAL A 376 19.50 -23.08 18.26
CA VAL A 376 19.67 -21.68 18.72
C VAL A 376 21.11 -21.45 19.21
N ASP A 377 21.64 -20.26 18.93
CA ASP A 377 22.85 -19.78 19.60
C ASP A 377 22.48 -19.20 20.98
N LEU A 378 22.86 -19.90 22.03
CA LEU A 378 22.67 -19.56 23.45
C LEU A 378 24.01 -19.32 24.14
N SER A 379 25.06 -18.96 23.40
CA SER A 379 26.37 -18.69 23.98
C SER A 379 26.28 -17.61 25.07
N GLY A 380 26.89 -17.86 26.22
CA GLY A 380 26.85 -16.97 27.39
C GLY A 380 25.50 -16.84 28.10
N ALA A 381 24.44 -17.54 27.65
CA ALA A 381 23.11 -17.41 28.25
C ALA A 381 23.09 -17.83 29.73
N ASN A 382 22.25 -17.17 30.53
CA ASN A 382 22.14 -17.38 31.97
C ASN A 382 20.85 -18.12 32.34
N PHE A 383 20.96 -19.40 32.69
CA PHE A 383 19.89 -20.26 33.18
C PHE A 383 19.96 -20.51 34.69
N THR A 384 20.59 -19.61 35.46
CA THR A 384 20.74 -19.79 36.92
C THR A 384 19.38 -20.07 37.57
N GLY A 385 19.24 -21.18 38.30
CA GLY A 385 17.99 -21.57 38.98
C GLY A 385 16.82 -21.96 38.05
N ALA A 386 17.03 -22.05 36.73
CA ALA A 386 15.97 -22.36 35.79
C ALA A 386 15.54 -23.84 35.85
N THR A 387 14.26 -24.11 35.57
CA THR A 387 13.75 -25.47 35.35
C THR A 387 13.74 -25.78 33.87
N LEU A 388 14.47 -26.82 33.45
CA LEU A 388 14.74 -27.18 32.06
C LEU A 388 14.33 -28.62 31.71
N SER A 389 13.62 -29.32 32.60
CA SER A 389 13.18 -30.69 32.33
C SER A 389 12.35 -30.78 31.04
N GLY A 390 12.77 -31.63 30.12
CA GLY A 390 12.20 -31.85 28.79
C GLY A 390 12.70 -30.88 27.71
N ALA A 391 13.58 -29.93 28.04
CA ALA A 391 14.03 -28.92 27.06
C ALA A 391 14.84 -29.55 25.92
N ASN A 392 14.65 -29.01 24.71
CA ASN A 392 15.35 -29.45 23.51
C ASN A 392 16.47 -28.49 23.14
N PHE A 393 17.71 -28.90 23.36
CA PHE A 393 18.95 -28.20 23.00
C PHE A 393 19.64 -28.82 21.78
N SER A 394 18.97 -29.68 21.00
CA SER A 394 19.63 -30.38 19.89
C SER A 394 20.20 -29.39 18.87
N GLY A 395 21.50 -29.47 18.60
CA GLY A 395 22.24 -28.57 17.71
C GLY A 395 22.44 -27.14 18.23
N ALA A 396 22.06 -26.85 19.48
CA ALA A 396 22.23 -25.53 20.07
C ALA A 396 23.69 -25.25 20.46
N ASN A 397 24.10 -23.99 20.36
CA ASN A 397 25.39 -23.54 20.87
C ASN A 397 25.20 -23.01 22.30
N LEU A 398 25.69 -23.71 23.31
CA LEU A 398 25.63 -23.32 24.72
C LEU A 398 27.02 -23.03 25.31
N MET A 399 27.95 -22.56 24.47
CA MET A 399 29.29 -22.24 24.93
C MET A 399 29.25 -21.16 26.04
N GLY A 400 29.89 -21.41 27.18
CA GLY A 400 29.94 -20.45 28.29
C GLY A 400 28.61 -20.23 29.04
N VAL A 401 27.60 -21.06 28.79
CA VAL A 401 26.28 -20.96 29.44
C VAL A 401 26.37 -21.13 30.96
N ASN A 402 25.52 -20.45 31.73
CA ASN A 402 25.46 -20.61 33.19
C ASN A 402 24.22 -21.42 33.63
N PHE A 403 24.44 -22.61 34.19
CA PHE A 403 23.44 -23.52 34.77
C PHE A 403 23.51 -23.64 36.30
N THR A 404 24.18 -22.72 37.01
CA THR A 404 24.26 -22.70 38.47
C THR A 404 22.85 -22.86 39.09
N ASN A 405 22.65 -23.77 40.04
CA ASN A 405 21.34 -24.06 40.64
C ASN A 405 20.21 -24.52 39.68
N ALA A 406 20.49 -24.77 38.39
CA ALA A 406 19.45 -25.15 37.44
C ALA A 406 19.01 -26.63 37.59
N ILE A 407 17.78 -26.93 37.17
CA ILE A 407 17.17 -28.27 37.22
C ILE A 407 16.99 -28.77 35.78
N LEU A 408 17.92 -29.57 35.28
CA LEU A 408 17.98 -29.97 33.87
C LEU A 408 17.15 -31.23 33.54
N GLY A 409 16.74 -32.04 34.53
CA GLY A 409 15.73 -33.09 34.35
C GLY A 409 16.04 -34.08 33.21
N VAL A 410 15.14 -34.24 32.23
CA VAL A 410 15.43 -34.95 30.96
C VAL A 410 15.79 -33.92 29.88
N LEU A 411 16.87 -34.09 29.11
CA LEU A 411 17.22 -33.16 28.03
C LEU A 411 17.44 -33.86 26.69
N TYR A 412 17.17 -33.13 25.60
CA TYR A 412 17.60 -33.50 24.26
C TYR A 412 18.81 -32.65 23.86
N VAL A 413 20.00 -33.24 23.80
CA VAL A 413 21.28 -32.51 23.60
C VAL A 413 22.09 -32.99 22.39
N ASN A 414 21.44 -33.65 21.43
CA ASN A 414 22.14 -34.17 20.26
C ASN A 414 22.86 -33.05 19.50
N ARG A 415 24.18 -33.14 19.32
CA ARG A 415 25.03 -32.12 18.67
C ARG A 415 25.02 -30.74 19.36
N ALA A 416 24.62 -30.67 20.62
CA ALA A 416 24.71 -29.46 21.39
C ALA A 416 26.16 -29.20 21.84
N ASN A 417 26.56 -27.93 21.94
CA ASN A 417 27.89 -27.54 22.42
C ASN A 417 27.80 -26.90 23.81
N PHE A 418 28.27 -27.59 24.85
CA PHE A 418 28.29 -27.11 26.24
C PHE A 418 29.70 -26.68 26.70
N THR A 419 30.63 -26.45 25.77
CA THR A 419 32.01 -26.08 26.10
C THR A 419 32.06 -24.86 27.02
N GLY A 420 32.72 -24.99 28.17
CA GLY A 420 32.85 -23.90 29.14
C GLY A 420 31.57 -23.57 29.93
N ALA A 421 30.58 -24.45 29.94
CA ALA A 421 29.38 -24.28 30.76
C ALA A 421 29.74 -24.17 32.26
N ILE A 422 29.12 -23.21 32.94
CA ILE A 422 29.29 -22.91 34.36
C ILE A 422 28.15 -23.59 35.13
N TYR A 423 28.47 -24.37 36.17
CA TYR A 423 27.50 -25.02 37.04
C TYR A 423 28.13 -25.31 38.41
N ASP A 424 27.29 -25.65 39.40
CA ASP A 424 27.73 -25.94 40.78
C ASP A 424 27.13 -27.24 41.31
N GLY A 425 27.47 -27.60 42.55
CA GLY A 425 26.97 -28.83 43.20
C GLY A 425 25.45 -28.87 43.41
N SER A 426 24.76 -27.75 43.22
CA SER A 426 23.29 -27.63 43.29
C SER A 426 22.62 -27.79 41.93
N THR A 427 23.37 -27.74 40.83
CA THR A 427 22.84 -28.03 39.50
C THR A 427 22.45 -29.51 39.39
N THR A 428 21.19 -29.77 39.04
CA THR A 428 20.66 -31.13 38.89
C THR A 428 20.71 -31.57 37.43
N TRP A 429 21.58 -32.52 37.12
CA TRP A 429 21.74 -33.08 35.77
C TRP A 429 20.86 -34.33 35.53
N PRO A 430 20.50 -34.63 34.27
CA PRO A 430 19.89 -35.89 33.89
C PRO A 430 20.74 -37.11 34.29
N ILE A 431 20.09 -38.22 34.69
CA ILE A 431 20.77 -39.51 34.84
C ILE A 431 21.37 -39.91 33.48
N ASN A 432 22.64 -40.35 33.47
CA ASN A 432 23.40 -40.69 32.25
C ASN A 432 23.59 -39.53 31.26
N PHE A 433 23.68 -38.29 31.76
CA PHE A 433 24.00 -37.14 30.91
C PHE A 433 25.33 -37.36 30.15
N PRO A 434 25.37 -37.13 28.83
CA PRO A 434 26.53 -37.50 28.03
C PRO A 434 27.60 -36.39 28.05
N TYR A 435 28.16 -36.09 29.22
CA TYR A 435 29.12 -34.99 29.44
C TYR A 435 30.22 -34.90 28.38
N GLN A 436 30.72 -36.06 27.94
CA GLN A 436 31.79 -36.21 26.94
C GLN A 436 31.37 -35.75 25.54
N THR A 437 30.18 -36.12 25.07
CA THR A 437 29.80 -35.85 23.68
C THR A 437 29.37 -34.42 23.45
N VAL A 438 28.99 -33.72 24.52
CA VAL A 438 28.55 -32.33 24.47
C VAL A 438 29.58 -31.34 25.03
N GLY A 439 30.71 -31.81 25.60
CA GLY A 439 31.77 -30.95 26.12
C GLY A 439 31.45 -30.21 27.43
N ALA A 440 30.54 -30.76 28.24
CA ALA A 440 30.07 -30.14 29.50
C ALA A 440 31.01 -30.46 30.69
N TYR A 441 32.25 -30.00 30.63
CA TYR A 441 33.24 -30.23 31.69
C TYR A 441 33.22 -29.10 32.75
N GLY A 442 33.13 -29.46 34.03
CA GLY A 442 32.97 -28.49 35.13
C GLY A 442 33.06 -29.11 36.54
N PRO A 443 32.85 -28.32 37.61
CA PRO A 443 33.01 -28.78 39.00
C PRO A 443 32.04 -29.91 39.38
N GLY A 444 32.52 -30.92 40.10
CA GLY A 444 31.70 -32.05 40.55
C GLY A 444 31.25 -33.01 39.44
N SER A 445 31.73 -32.83 38.21
CA SER A 445 31.38 -33.70 37.07
C SER A 445 31.78 -35.15 37.32
N ILE A 446 30.89 -36.10 36.96
CA ILE A 446 31.17 -37.54 37.04
C ILE A 446 31.71 -38.01 35.69
N LEU A 447 33.03 -38.10 35.59
CA LEU A 447 33.81 -38.44 34.40
C LEU A 447 34.46 -39.84 34.53
N THR A 448 33.91 -40.71 35.38
CA THR A 448 34.45 -42.06 35.60
C THR A 448 34.49 -42.84 34.29
N ASN A 449 35.65 -43.44 33.97
CA ASN A 449 35.95 -44.15 32.72
C ASN A 449 35.75 -43.32 31.43
N ALA A 450 35.75 -42.00 31.52
CA ALA A 450 35.59 -41.13 30.36
C ALA A 450 36.80 -41.23 29.41
N THR A 451 36.55 -41.24 28.10
CA THR A 451 37.64 -41.08 27.12
C THR A 451 37.77 -39.60 26.76
N LEU A 452 38.82 -38.96 27.30
CA LEU A 452 39.16 -37.54 27.13
C LEU A 452 40.47 -37.36 26.36
N THR A 453 40.83 -38.34 25.52
CA THR A 453 42.05 -38.32 24.72
C THR A 453 42.09 -37.08 23.83
N ASN A 454 43.16 -36.29 23.91
CA ASN A 454 43.33 -35.01 23.21
C ASN A 454 42.25 -33.96 23.48
N ALA A 455 41.48 -34.08 24.57
CA ALA A 455 40.49 -33.07 24.94
C ALA A 455 41.18 -31.75 25.32
N ASP A 456 40.64 -30.62 24.87
CA ASP A 456 41.09 -29.30 25.32
C ASP A 456 40.36 -28.92 26.61
N LEU A 457 41.06 -29.03 27.74
CA LEU A 457 40.55 -28.73 29.08
C LEU A 457 41.19 -27.46 29.65
N TYR A 458 41.79 -26.64 28.79
CA TYR A 458 42.50 -25.43 29.18
C TYR A 458 41.62 -24.50 30.04
N GLY A 459 42.07 -24.18 31.25
CA GLY A 459 41.37 -23.23 32.12
C GLY A 459 40.04 -23.71 32.70
N ILE A 460 39.64 -24.97 32.48
CA ILE A 460 38.37 -25.51 33.00
C ILE A 460 38.48 -25.77 34.51
N ASP A 461 37.44 -25.43 35.27
CA ASP A 461 37.33 -25.82 36.67
C ASP A 461 36.71 -27.23 36.79
N LEU A 462 37.51 -28.21 37.20
CA LEU A 462 37.13 -29.59 37.48
C LEU A 462 37.19 -29.90 38.99
N SER A 463 37.05 -28.89 39.85
CA SER A 463 37.08 -29.08 41.30
C SER A 463 36.01 -30.08 41.74
N GLY A 464 36.39 -31.07 42.55
CA GLY A 464 35.47 -32.13 43.01
C GLY A 464 35.02 -33.13 41.94
N ALA A 465 35.53 -33.06 40.70
CA ALA A 465 35.15 -33.99 39.65
C ALA A 465 35.63 -35.42 39.93
N ASP A 466 34.85 -36.43 39.56
CA ASP A 466 35.24 -37.85 39.62
C ASP A 466 35.85 -38.28 38.28
N LEU A 467 37.18 -38.34 38.23
CA LEU A 467 37.99 -38.69 37.07
C LEU A 467 38.49 -40.15 37.10
N ARG A 468 37.98 -41.00 38.01
CA ARG A 468 38.49 -42.39 38.17
C ARG A 468 38.39 -43.18 36.86
N GLY A 469 39.50 -43.77 36.43
CA GLY A 469 39.58 -44.50 35.16
C GLY A 469 39.43 -43.64 33.89
N ALA A 470 39.38 -42.30 33.97
CA ALA A 470 39.32 -41.45 32.78
C ALA A 470 40.63 -41.51 31.98
N ASN A 471 40.53 -41.67 30.66
CA ASN A 471 41.66 -41.62 29.75
C ASN A 471 41.91 -40.18 29.29
N LEU A 472 42.90 -39.52 29.90
CA LEU A 472 43.31 -38.13 29.62
C LEU A 472 44.52 -38.04 28.67
N LEU A 473 44.84 -39.10 27.92
CA LEU A 473 46.04 -39.14 27.08
C LEU A 473 46.04 -37.99 26.05
N GLY A 474 47.02 -37.09 26.13
CA GLY A 474 47.14 -35.94 25.23
C GLY A 474 46.17 -34.78 25.50
N ALA A 475 45.36 -34.85 26.57
CA ALA A 475 44.48 -33.75 26.95
C ALA A 475 45.28 -32.52 27.39
N ASN A 476 44.81 -31.33 27.01
CA ASN A 476 45.39 -30.06 27.47
C ASN A 476 44.80 -29.68 28.83
N LEU A 477 45.51 -29.99 29.91
CA LEU A 477 45.12 -29.65 31.29
C LEU A 477 45.74 -28.34 31.80
N SER A 478 46.29 -27.50 30.91
CA SER A 478 46.98 -26.28 31.35
C SER A 478 45.96 -25.31 31.96
N ASN A 479 46.27 -24.75 33.14
CA ASN A 479 45.36 -23.88 33.92
C ASN A 479 44.03 -24.53 34.36
N THR A 480 43.87 -25.84 34.22
CA THR A 480 42.69 -26.55 34.75
C THR A 480 42.75 -26.59 36.28
N ILE A 481 41.62 -26.33 36.95
CA ILE A 481 41.52 -26.42 38.41
C ILE A 481 41.05 -27.83 38.76
N LEU A 482 41.83 -28.57 39.57
CA LEU A 482 41.54 -29.97 39.95
C LEU A 482 41.34 -30.14 41.46
N THR A 483 41.03 -29.06 42.16
CA THR A 483 40.96 -29.05 43.63
C THR A 483 39.88 -30.03 44.12
N GLY A 484 40.29 -31.04 44.89
CA GLY A 484 39.35 -32.06 45.41
C GLY A 484 38.80 -33.02 44.35
N ALA A 485 39.30 -33.01 43.12
CA ALA A 485 38.96 -34.01 42.13
C ALA A 485 39.44 -35.40 42.57
N ILE A 486 38.63 -36.43 42.33
CA ILE A 486 38.95 -37.81 42.62
C ILE A 486 39.58 -38.43 41.37
N TYR A 487 40.87 -38.75 41.43
CA TYR A 487 41.59 -39.42 40.34
C TYR A 487 42.32 -40.65 40.90
N ALA A 488 42.09 -41.82 40.29
CA ALA A 488 42.79 -43.08 40.56
C ALA A 488 42.64 -44.01 39.35
#